data_AF-A0A9P8TIC2-F1
#
_entry.id   AF-A0A9P8TIC2-F1
#
_cell.length_a   1.000
_cell.length_b   1.000
_cell.length_c   1.000
_cell.angle_alpha   90.00
_cell.angle_beta   90.00
_cell.angle_gamma   90.00
#
_symmetry.space_group_name_H-M   'P 1'
#
loop_
_entity.id
_entity.type
_entity.pdbx_description
1 polymer ?
#
loop_
_entity_poly.entity_id
_entity_poly.type
_entity_poly.pdbx_seq_one_letter_code
_entity_poly.pdbx_strand_id
1 'polypeptide(L)'
;MSETVSSFESIKKKLTKLKKSKSPSSTVSSRVMSRSNSNSLADLVIVPPLAPLIFEGYIPTTKNRLITEEIGEDIRNIIPARLQINHEWKLLYSLEQHGASLSTLYRLSRESKAKKVYDKNGYVLVVKDGTDNIFGSYTNEIFTPHELKRHYGNGECFLWKSKKLSKGDIQFKAFPYTGLNEYLIYCQYDSLSLGSSEGHNGLWLDNNLMKGVTEPCLTFGNEPLSEEGEKFNILGVELWMI
;
A
#
# COMPACT_ATOMS: atom_id res chain seq x y z
N MET A 1 23.97 0.71 32.37
CA MET A 1 24.23 0.84 30.91
C MET A 1 25.59 0.27 30.56
N SER A 2 25.78 -1.06 30.59
CA SER A 2 27.10 -1.65 30.27
C SER A 2 27.11 -3.11 29.82
N GLU A 3 25.99 -3.71 29.39
CA GLU A 3 25.97 -5.13 29.00
C GLU A 3 25.55 -5.42 27.55
N THR A 4 25.09 -4.43 26.79
CA THR A 4 24.64 -4.64 25.39
C THR A 4 25.70 -4.39 24.32
N VAL A 5 26.90 -3.92 24.68
CA VAL A 5 27.97 -3.59 23.72
C VAL A 5 28.90 -4.79 23.43
N SER A 6 28.95 -5.80 24.30
CA SER A 6 29.85 -6.96 24.18
C SER A 6 29.43 -8.00 23.11
N SER A 7 28.14 -8.06 22.77
CA SER A 7 27.60 -9.09 21.87
C SER A 7 27.83 -8.78 20.36
N PHE A 8 27.95 -7.50 19.99
CA PHE A 8 28.11 -7.08 18.59
C PHE A 8 29.55 -7.20 18.04
N GLU A 9 30.57 -7.20 18.90
CA GLU A 9 31.97 -7.36 18.47
C GLU A 9 32.37 -8.82 18.16
N SER A 10 31.71 -9.78 18.80
CA SER A 10 31.98 -11.21 18.58
C SER A 10 31.49 -11.72 17.22
N ILE A 11 30.49 -11.07 16.63
CA ILE A 11 29.91 -11.47 15.33
C ILE A 11 30.76 -10.94 14.16
N LYS A 12 31.34 -9.73 14.27
CA LYS A 12 32.23 -9.16 13.24
C LYS A 12 33.56 -9.90 13.08
N LYS A 13 34.08 -10.51 14.16
CA LYS A 13 35.33 -11.31 14.12
C LYS A 13 35.18 -12.67 13.42
N LYS A 14 33.95 -13.18 13.26
CA LYS A 14 33.70 -14.49 12.63
C LYS A 14 33.54 -14.40 11.11
N LEU A 15 33.12 -13.23 10.60
CA LEU A 15 32.95 -12.96 9.17
C LEU A 15 34.26 -12.60 8.43
N THR A 16 35.31 -12.19 9.16
CA THR A 16 36.62 -11.83 8.56
C THR A 16 37.58 -13.02 8.41
N LYS A 17 37.24 -14.20 8.93
CA LYS A 17 38.09 -15.41 8.89
C LYS A 17 37.81 -16.37 7.72
N LEU A 18 36.82 -16.11 6.86
CA LEU A 18 36.46 -17.00 5.74
C LEU A 18 36.99 -16.58 4.35
N LYS A 19 37.77 -15.49 4.26
CA LYS A 19 38.42 -15.08 2.99
C LYS A 19 39.94 -15.16 3.13
N LYS A 20 40.51 -16.36 3.02
CA LYS A 20 41.92 -16.59 2.64
C LYS A 20 42.22 -18.09 2.50
N SER A 21 42.20 -18.60 1.27
CA SER A 21 43.14 -19.64 0.83
C SER A 21 43.32 -19.55 -0.69
N LYS A 22 44.58 -19.61 -1.14
CA LYS A 22 45.01 -19.55 -2.54
C LYS A 22 46.01 -20.69 -2.80
N SER A 23 45.82 -21.36 -3.95
CA SER A 23 46.81 -22.05 -4.82
C SER A 23 47.38 -23.40 -4.32
N PRO A 24 47.77 -24.36 -5.21
CA PRO A 24 48.68 -24.15 -6.34
C PRO A 24 48.27 -24.76 -7.70
N SER A 25 48.98 -24.29 -8.72
CA SER A 25 48.98 -24.67 -10.14
C SER A 25 49.63 -26.03 -10.43
N SER A 26 49.11 -26.77 -11.41
CA SER A 26 49.92 -27.64 -12.26
C SER A 26 49.32 -27.76 -13.67
N THR A 27 50.20 -27.74 -14.67
CA THR A 27 49.93 -27.76 -16.11
C THR A 27 50.08 -29.19 -16.63
N VAL A 28 49.07 -29.77 -17.29
CA VAL A 28 49.24 -30.84 -18.32
C VAL A 28 48.09 -30.83 -19.35
N SER A 29 48.46 -30.57 -20.61
CA SER A 29 48.02 -31.08 -21.92
C SER A 29 46.58 -31.55 -22.22
N SER A 30 46.03 -30.88 -23.25
CA SER A 30 45.09 -31.29 -24.33
C SER A 30 44.28 -32.60 -24.26
N ARG A 31 42.96 -32.49 -24.42
CA ARG A 31 42.22 -33.17 -25.50
C ARG A 31 40.87 -32.50 -25.76
N VAL A 32 40.67 -32.09 -27.02
CA VAL A 32 39.38 -31.65 -27.58
C VAL A 32 38.41 -32.83 -27.54
N MET A 33 37.24 -32.64 -26.92
CA MET A 33 36.03 -33.40 -27.23
C MET A 33 34.86 -32.41 -27.30
N SER A 34 34.42 -32.18 -28.52
CA SER A 34 33.19 -31.48 -28.87
C SER A 34 31.98 -32.17 -28.24
N ARG A 35 31.16 -31.44 -27.47
CA ARG A 35 29.75 -31.79 -27.25
C ARG A 35 28.90 -30.53 -27.28
N SER A 36 28.25 -30.40 -28.43
CA SER A 36 27.03 -29.68 -28.78
C SER A 36 26.16 -29.12 -27.65
N ASN A 37 25.84 -27.82 -27.81
CA ASN A 37 24.62 -27.11 -27.43
C ASN A 37 23.56 -27.90 -26.62
N SER A 38 23.34 -27.45 -25.39
CA SER A 38 21.99 -27.36 -24.85
C SER A 38 21.68 -25.88 -24.65
N ASN A 39 21.01 -25.29 -25.64
CA ASN A 39 20.33 -24.01 -25.46
C ASN A 39 19.41 -24.15 -24.24
N SER A 40 19.62 -23.33 -23.21
CA SER A 40 18.69 -23.24 -22.10
C SER A 40 17.38 -22.68 -22.64
N LEU A 41 16.33 -23.51 -22.67
CA LEU A 41 14.93 -23.13 -22.91
C LEU A 41 14.35 -22.20 -21.81
N ALA A 42 15.20 -21.51 -21.06
CA ALA A 42 14.82 -20.55 -20.04
C ALA A 42 14.63 -19.13 -20.62
N ASP A 43 15.03 -18.89 -21.86
CA ASP A 43 14.76 -17.64 -22.56
C ASP A 43 13.39 -17.70 -23.26
N LEU A 44 12.54 -16.72 -22.90
CA LEU A 44 11.23 -16.35 -23.46
C LEU A 44 9.97 -17.00 -22.84
N VAL A 45 9.86 -17.01 -21.50
CA VAL A 45 8.54 -16.80 -20.91
C VAL A 45 8.28 -15.29 -20.93
N ILE A 46 7.79 -14.78 -22.06
CA ILE A 46 7.24 -13.42 -22.11
C ILE A 46 5.92 -13.49 -21.35
N VAL A 47 5.94 -13.14 -20.07
CA VAL A 47 4.70 -12.94 -19.31
C VAL A 47 3.97 -11.79 -20.00
N PRO A 48 2.73 -11.99 -20.49
CA PRO A 48 1.99 -10.92 -21.15
C PRO A 48 1.87 -9.73 -20.20
N PRO A 49 1.97 -8.49 -20.70
CA PRO A 49 1.77 -7.31 -19.87
C PRO A 49 0.37 -7.37 -19.25
N LEU A 50 0.25 -6.90 -18.00
CA LEU A 50 -1.05 -6.81 -17.32
C LEU A 50 -1.98 -5.89 -18.13
N ALA A 51 -3.27 -6.23 -18.17
CA ALA A 51 -4.28 -5.38 -18.78
C ALA A 51 -4.35 -4.04 -18.05
N PRO A 52 -4.49 -2.90 -18.75
CA PRO A 52 -4.60 -1.58 -18.12
C PRO A 52 -5.76 -1.51 -17.13
N LEU A 53 -5.60 -0.72 -16.07
CA LEU A 53 -6.67 -0.52 -15.08
C LEU A 53 -7.90 0.16 -15.68
N ILE A 54 -9.07 -0.36 -15.31
CA ILE A 54 -10.39 0.16 -15.63
C ILE A 54 -11.08 0.54 -14.33
N PHE A 55 -11.49 1.80 -14.22
CA PHE A 55 -12.21 2.32 -13.07
C PHE A 55 -13.72 2.38 -13.36
N GLU A 56 -14.48 1.47 -12.75
CA GLU A 56 -15.93 1.38 -12.90
C GLU A 56 -16.69 2.11 -11.79
N GLY A 57 -17.86 2.65 -12.11
CA GLY A 57 -18.80 3.20 -11.11
C GLY A 57 -18.85 4.73 -11.02
N TYR A 58 -18.01 5.44 -11.78
CA TYR A 58 -18.20 6.87 -11.99
C TYR A 58 -19.49 7.14 -12.78
N ILE A 59 -20.38 7.97 -12.25
CA ILE A 59 -21.54 8.46 -13.00
C ILE A 59 -21.10 9.53 -14.03
N PRO A 60 -21.83 9.72 -15.15
CA PRO A 60 -21.44 10.67 -16.20
C PRO A 60 -21.28 12.13 -15.74
N THR A 61 -21.93 12.49 -14.63
CA THR A 61 -21.88 13.85 -14.07
C THR A 61 -20.71 14.09 -13.12
N THR A 62 -19.94 13.05 -12.75
CA THR A 62 -18.81 13.18 -11.83
C THR A 62 -17.65 13.91 -12.49
N LYS A 63 -17.28 15.04 -11.91
CA LYS A 63 -16.24 15.94 -12.42
C LYS A 63 -14.88 15.66 -11.79
N ASN A 64 -14.82 15.45 -10.48
CA ASN A 64 -13.56 15.22 -9.78
C ASN A 64 -13.32 13.72 -9.62
N ARG A 65 -12.49 13.18 -10.51
CA ARG A 65 -11.96 11.81 -10.39
C ARG A 65 -10.61 11.88 -9.68
N LEU A 66 -10.51 11.29 -8.50
CA LEU A 66 -9.29 11.40 -7.70
C LEU A 66 -8.24 10.41 -8.16
N ILE A 67 -8.63 9.16 -8.41
CA ILE A 67 -7.69 8.16 -8.92
C ILE A 67 -7.47 8.33 -10.42
N THR A 68 -6.19 8.46 -10.81
CA THR A 68 -5.74 8.42 -12.21
C THR A 68 -5.19 7.03 -12.54
N GLU A 69 -5.04 6.71 -13.82
CA GLU A 69 -4.42 5.45 -14.26
C GLU A 69 -3.00 5.29 -13.70
N GLU A 70 -2.20 6.36 -13.71
CA GLU A 70 -0.84 6.38 -13.14
C GLU A 70 -0.83 6.05 -11.64
N ILE A 71 -1.67 6.72 -10.83
CA ILE A 71 -1.79 6.44 -9.39
C ILE A 71 -2.29 5.01 -9.16
N GLY A 72 -3.26 4.56 -9.96
CA GLY A 72 -3.79 3.21 -9.87
C GLY A 72 -2.72 2.16 -10.12
N GLU A 73 -1.92 2.30 -11.18
CA GLU A 73 -0.86 1.36 -11.53
C GLU A 73 0.27 1.38 -10.49
N ASP A 74 0.62 2.55 -9.95
CA ASP A 74 1.58 2.65 -8.84
C ASP A 74 1.11 1.87 -7.60
N ILE A 75 -0.17 1.99 -7.25
CA ILE A 75 -0.78 1.21 -6.16
C ILE A 75 -0.78 -0.27 -6.52
N ARG A 76 -1.19 -0.63 -7.75
CA ARG A 76 -1.25 -2.01 -8.24
C ARG A 76 0.10 -2.72 -8.18
N ASN A 77 1.21 -2.00 -8.36
CA ASN A 77 2.54 -2.59 -8.26
C ASN A 77 2.92 -3.02 -6.83
N ILE A 78 2.19 -2.53 -5.81
CA ILE A 78 2.52 -2.72 -4.39
C ILE A 78 1.49 -3.61 -3.68
N ILE A 79 0.25 -3.68 -4.18
CA ILE A 79 -0.75 -4.61 -3.64
C ILE A 79 -0.31 -6.08 -3.83
N PRO A 80 -0.88 -7.02 -3.05
CA PRO A 80 -0.56 -8.45 -3.19
C PRO A 80 -0.70 -8.96 -4.62
N ALA A 81 0.27 -9.76 -5.08
CA ALA A 81 0.33 -10.27 -6.47
C ALA A 81 -0.97 -10.91 -6.96
N ARG A 82 -1.72 -11.57 -6.06
CA ARG A 82 -3.03 -12.18 -6.35
C ARG A 82 -4.10 -11.18 -6.80
N LEU A 83 -4.01 -9.92 -6.37
CA LEU A 83 -4.94 -8.84 -6.74
C LEU A 83 -4.48 -8.06 -7.96
N GLN A 84 -3.19 -8.12 -8.31
CA GLN A 84 -2.64 -7.41 -9.47
C GLN A 84 -3.27 -7.87 -10.79
N ILE A 85 -3.83 -9.08 -10.85
CA ILE A 85 -4.49 -9.60 -12.06
C ILE A 85 -5.86 -8.92 -12.27
N ASN A 86 -6.50 -8.44 -11.20
CA ASN A 86 -7.77 -7.72 -11.27
C ASN A 86 -7.50 -6.31 -11.78
N HIS A 87 -7.91 -6.06 -13.03
CA HIS A 87 -7.76 -4.76 -13.68
C HIS A 87 -9.02 -3.90 -13.57
N GLU A 88 -10.16 -4.47 -13.18
CA GLU A 88 -11.42 -3.76 -12.99
C GLU A 88 -11.59 -3.35 -11.53
N TRP A 89 -11.41 -2.07 -11.23
CA TRP A 89 -11.60 -1.52 -9.90
C TRP A 89 -12.97 -0.86 -9.81
N LYS A 90 -13.73 -1.19 -8.77
CA LYS A 90 -15.13 -0.77 -8.61
C LYS A 90 -15.26 0.31 -7.55
N LEU A 91 -15.84 1.45 -7.93
CA LEU A 91 -16.12 2.55 -7.02
C LEU A 91 -17.25 2.15 -6.06
N LEU A 92 -16.92 2.01 -4.78
CA LEU A 92 -17.90 1.75 -3.72
C LEU A 92 -18.49 3.04 -3.19
N TYR A 93 -17.64 4.06 -3.03
CA TYR A 93 -18.03 5.34 -2.47
C TYR A 93 -17.23 6.47 -3.10
N SER A 94 -17.90 7.58 -3.47
CA SER A 94 -17.28 8.86 -3.80
C SER A 94 -18.01 9.95 -3.03
N LEU A 95 -17.27 10.85 -2.40
CA LEU A 95 -17.81 12.01 -1.70
C LEU A 95 -18.67 12.89 -2.63
N GLU A 96 -18.24 13.04 -3.89
CA GLU A 96 -18.99 13.80 -4.90
C GLU A 96 -20.31 13.12 -5.28
N GLN A 97 -20.34 11.79 -5.37
CA GLN A 97 -21.52 11.04 -5.81
C GLN A 97 -22.52 10.72 -4.70
N HIS A 98 -22.02 10.47 -3.47
CA HIS A 98 -22.82 9.91 -2.38
C HIS A 98 -22.96 10.84 -1.16
N GLY A 99 -22.31 12.01 -1.21
CA GLY A 99 -22.40 13.04 -0.19
C GLY A 99 -21.49 12.81 1.02
N ALA A 100 -21.21 13.88 1.76
CA ALA A 100 -20.22 13.94 2.84
C ALA A 100 -20.71 13.23 4.14
N SER A 101 -20.66 11.89 4.14
CA SER A 101 -21.06 11.09 5.31
C SER A 101 -20.29 9.77 5.41
N LEU A 102 -19.51 9.63 6.50
CA LEU A 102 -18.81 8.39 6.83
C LEU A 102 -19.77 7.21 7.05
N SER A 103 -20.94 7.47 7.62
CA SER A 103 -22.00 6.46 7.76
C SER A 103 -22.47 5.92 6.40
N THR A 104 -22.57 6.79 5.38
CA THR A 104 -22.89 6.36 4.01
C THR A 104 -21.76 5.50 3.43
N LEU A 105 -20.49 5.90 3.62
CA LEU A 105 -19.32 5.10 3.22
C LEU A 105 -19.37 3.71 3.86
N TYR A 106 -19.61 3.58 5.16
CA TYR A 106 -19.73 2.29 5.84
C TYR A 106 -20.93 1.46 5.38
N ARG A 107 -22.05 2.10 5.07
CA ARG A 107 -23.23 1.40 4.54
C ARG A 107 -22.94 0.77 3.17
N LEU A 108 -22.38 1.53 2.23
CA LEU A 108 -22.02 1.04 0.89
C LEU A 108 -20.89 0.00 0.94
N SER A 109 -19.95 0.18 1.86
CA SER A 109 -18.91 -0.80 2.20
C SER A 109 -19.49 -2.15 2.61
N ARG A 110 -20.57 -2.16 3.42
CA ARG A 110 -21.23 -3.41 3.84
C ARG A 110 -22.06 -4.05 2.73
N GLU A 111 -22.75 -3.25 1.92
CA GLU A 111 -23.58 -3.73 0.80
C GLU A 111 -22.74 -4.42 -0.29
N SER A 112 -21.47 -4.01 -0.40
CA SER A 112 -20.50 -4.56 -1.34
C SER A 112 -19.68 -5.73 -0.78
N LYS A 113 -19.82 -6.08 0.51
CA LYS A 113 -19.08 -7.21 1.10
C LYS A 113 -19.23 -8.45 0.22
N ALA A 114 -18.07 -9.04 -0.10
CA ALA A 114 -17.89 -10.34 -0.72
C ALA A 114 -19.05 -11.29 -0.41
N LYS A 115 -19.91 -11.56 -1.41
CA LYS A 115 -21.04 -12.50 -1.27
C LYS A 115 -20.56 -13.94 -1.08
N LYS A 116 -19.29 -14.21 -1.37
CA LYS A 116 -18.64 -15.52 -1.25
C LYS A 116 -17.56 -15.47 -0.18
N VAL A 117 -17.48 -16.55 0.60
CA VAL A 117 -16.50 -16.76 1.69
C VAL A 117 -15.03 -16.67 1.21
N TYR A 118 -14.78 -16.78 -0.11
CA TYR A 118 -13.44 -16.82 -0.69
C TYR A 118 -13.02 -15.56 -1.46
N ASP A 119 -13.89 -14.54 -1.57
CA ASP A 119 -13.52 -13.29 -2.25
C ASP A 119 -12.65 -12.45 -1.30
N LYS A 120 -11.33 -12.58 -1.45
CA LYS A 120 -10.34 -11.79 -0.71
C LYS A 120 -10.08 -10.47 -1.44
N ASN A 121 -11.10 -9.63 -1.56
CA ASN A 121 -10.96 -8.34 -2.26
C ASN A 121 -10.00 -7.40 -1.53
N GLY A 122 -9.39 -6.49 -2.29
CA GLY A 122 -8.61 -5.38 -1.75
C GLY A 122 -9.42 -4.09 -1.75
N TYR A 123 -9.08 -3.14 -0.89
CA TYR A 123 -9.77 -1.85 -0.84
C TYR A 123 -8.76 -0.71 -0.87
N VAL A 124 -9.01 0.28 -1.72
CA VAL A 124 -8.16 1.47 -1.82
C VAL A 124 -8.98 2.69 -1.41
N LEU A 125 -8.57 3.32 -0.33
CA LEU A 125 -9.04 4.63 0.08
C LEU A 125 -8.20 5.69 -0.61
N VAL A 126 -8.85 6.66 -1.24
CA VAL A 126 -8.23 7.83 -1.86
C VAL A 126 -8.82 9.08 -1.20
N VAL A 127 -7.96 9.98 -0.76
CA VAL A 127 -8.30 11.24 -0.13
C VAL A 127 -7.60 12.35 -0.88
N LYS A 128 -8.34 13.43 -1.14
CA LYS A 128 -7.81 14.67 -1.68
C LYS A 128 -7.96 15.79 -0.66
N ASP A 129 -6.87 16.48 -0.36
CA ASP A 129 -6.85 17.59 0.58
C ASP A 129 -7.11 18.97 -0.07
N GLY A 130 -7.11 20.01 0.76
CA GLY A 130 -7.27 21.42 0.37
C GLY A 130 -6.17 21.98 -0.53
N THR A 131 -5.05 21.26 -0.66
CA THR A 131 -3.85 21.65 -1.41
C THR A 131 -3.63 20.82 -2.68
N ASP A 132 -4.66 20.10 -3.15
CA ASP A 132 -4.65 19.22 -4.33
C ASP A 132 -3.72 17.99 -4.18
N ASN A 133 -3.24 17.67 -2.97
CA ASN A 133 -2.50 16.44 -2.75
C ASN A 133 -3.45 15.24 -2.68
N ILE A 134 -2.98 14.09 -3.17
CA ILE A 134 -3.73 12.86 -3.19
C ILE A 134 -2.97 11.80 -2.40
N PHE A 135 -3.63 11.19 -1.43
CA PHE A 135 -3.05 10.16 -0.57
C PHE A 135 -4.13 9.23 -0.06
N GLY A 136 -3.74 8.19 0.66
CA GLY A 136 -4.71 7.29 1.25
C GLY A 136 -4.08 6.00 1.72
N SER A 137 -4.82 4.91 1.54
CA SER A 137 -4.41 3.60 2.01
C SER A 137 -4.88 2.48 1.10
N TYR A 138 -4.17 1.36 1.15
CA TYR A 138 -4.71 0.07 0.77
C TYR A 138 -5.01 -0.75 2.03
N THR A 139 -6.14 -1.43 2.05
CA THR A 139 -6.53 -2.36 3.11
C THR A 139 -7.00 -3.71 2.57
N ASN A 140 -6.70 -4.77 3.30
CA ASN A 140 -7.13 -6.13 2.98
C ASN A 140 -8.59 -6.42 3.40
N GLU A 141 -9.16 -5.56 4.24
CA GLU A 141 -10.51 -5.67 4.76
C GLU A 141 -11.26 -4.36 4.57
N ILE A 142 -12.58 -4.49 4.39
CA ILE A 142 -13.48 -3.38 4.16
C ILE A 142 -13.81 -2.63 5.45
N PHE A 143 -13.94 -1.31 5.36
CA PHE A 143 -14.28 -0.44 6.48
C PHE A 143 -15.65 -0.77 7.08
N THR A 144 -15.63 -1.41 8.25
CA THR A 144 -16.83 -1.75 9.02
C THR A 144 -16.64 -1.33 10.49
N PRO A 145 -17.48 -0.45 11.03
CA PRO A 145 -17.46 -0.18 12.47
C PRO A 145 -17.84 -1.44 13.23
N HIS A 146 -17.04 -1.80 14.24
CA HIS A 146 -17.26 -2.99 15.04
C HIS A 146 -17.65 -2.61 16.47
N GLU A 147 -18.66 -3.27 17.03
CA GLU A 147 -19.12 -3.04 18.42
C GLU A 147 -18.01 -3.20 19.47
N LEU A 148 -17.05 -4.11 19.21
CA LEU A 148 -15.94 -4.40 20.11
C LEU A 148 -14.85 -3.33 20.10
N LYS A 149 -14.94 -2.31 19.23
CA LYS A 149 -13.96 -1.23 19.09
C LYS A 149 -12.53 -1.75 19.05
N ARG A 150 -12.25 -2.66 18.11
CA ARG A 150 -10.93 -3.27 17.94
C ARG A 150 -10.33 -2.88 16.61
N HIS A 151 -9.00 -2.85 16.59
CA HIS A 151 -8.25 -2.79 15.35
C HIS A 151 -8.37 -4.12 14.60
N TYR A 152 -8.36 -4.08 13.29
CA TYR A 152 -8.39 -5.24 12.39
C TYR A 152 -7.59 -4.98 11.13
N GLY A 153 -7.55 -5.95 10.21
CA GLY A 153 -6.66 -5.94 9.05
C GLY A 153 -5.43 -6.83 9.24
N ASN A 154 -4.62 -6.92 8.19
CA ASN A 154 -3.39 -7.72 8.19
C ASN A 154 -2.18 -6.90 7.68
N GLY A 155 -1.00 -7.53 7.68
CA GLY A 155 0.24 -6.89 7.24
C GLY A 155 0.33 -6.56 5.74
N GLU A 156 -0.70 -6.81 4.94
CA GLU A 156 -0.78 -6.34 3.55
C GLU A 156 -1.22 -4.87 3.47
N CYS A 157 -1.78 -4.29 4.55
CA CYS A 157 -2.17 -2.89 4.59
C CYS A 157 -0.96 -1.95 4.43
N PHE A 158 -1.18 -0.82 3.78
CA PHE A 158 -0.18 0.24 3.67
C PHE A 158 -0.84 1.62 3.48
N LEU A 159 -0.13 2.67 3.87
CA LEU A 159 -0.45 4.05 3.50
C LEU A 159 0.30 4.42 2.23
N TRP A 160 -0.19 5.39 1.49
CA TRP A 160 0.50 5.93 0.33
C TRP A 160 0.19 7.40 0.14
N LYS A 161 1.08 8.11 -0.55
CA LYS A 161 0.85 9.48 -1.01
C LYS A 161 1.43 9.70 -2.39
N SER A 162 0.80 10.63 -3.11
CA SER A 162 1.15 11.04 -4.45
C SER A 162 1.23 12.56 -4.51
N LYS A 163 2.32 13.07 -5.09
CA LYS A 163 2.54 14.49 -5.33
C LYS A 163 2.73 14.75 -6.81
N LYS A 164 1.96 15.69 -7.36
CA LYS A 164 2.21 16.22 -8.71
C LYS A 164 3.44 17.12 -8.67
N LEU A 165 4.45 16.77 -9.47
CA LEU A 165 5.64 17.58 -9.66
C LEU A 165 5.38 18.64 -10.74
N SER A 166 6.16 19.73 -10.72
CA SER A 166 6.01 20.87 -11.63
C SER A 166 6.19 20.52 -13.11
N LYS A 167 6.81 19.37 -13.42
CA LYS A 167 7.01 18.87 -14.79
C LYS A 167 5.86 18.00 -15.31
N GLY A 168 4.82 17.77 -14.49
CA GLY A 168 3.72 16.86 -14.81
C GLY A 168 3.92 15.43 -14.32
N ASP A 169 5.14 15.06 -13.91
CA ASP A 169 5.44 13.76 -13.32
C ASP A 169 4.76 13.58 -11.95
N ILE A 170 4.38 12.36 -11.60
CA ILE A 170 3.88 12.01 -10.27
C ILE A 170 5.01 11.42 -9.42
N GLN A 171 5.17 11.92 -8.20
CA GLN A 171 5.98 11.29 -7.17
C GLN A 171 5.09 10.45 -6.26
N PHE A 172 5.17 9.13 -6.39
CA PHE A 172 4.46 8.19 -5.55
C PHE A 172 5.36 7.64 -4.43
N LYS A 173 4.82 7.52 -3.22
CA LYS A 173 5.49 6.92 -2.06
C LYS A 173 4.50 6.06 -1.28
N ALA A 174 4.85 4.80 -1.06
CA ALA A 174 4.12 3.89 -0.17
C ALA A 174 4.84 3.72 1.17
N PHE A 175 4.05 3.40 2.18
CA PHE A 175 4.45 3.15 3.57
C PHE A 175 3.87 1.79 4.00
N PRO A 176 4.58 0.69 3.71
CA PRO A 176 4.16 -0.65 4.10
C PRO A 176 4.10 -0.84 5.61
N TYR A 177 3.31 -1.82 6.04
CA TYR A 177 3.25 -2.23 7.45
C TYR A 177 4.65 -2.58 8.01
N THR A 178 5.00 -2.04 9.17
CA THR A 178 6.32 -2.20 9.79
C THR A 178 6.48 -3.48 10.62
N GLY A 179 5.38 -4.11 11.04
CA GLY A 179 5.42 -5.24 11.99
C GLY A 179 5.48 -4.83 13.46
N LEU A 180 5.46 -3.54 13.81
CA LEU A 180 5.68 -3.08 15.18
C LEU A 180 4.44 -3.15 16.09
N ASN A 181 3.23 -3.08 15.53
CA ASN A 181 1.96 -3.18 16.25
C ASN A 181 0.81 -3.52 15.29
N GLU A 182 -0.30 -4.07 15.79
CA GLU A 182 -1.43 -4.50 14.95
C GLU A 182 -2.55 -3.44 14.82
N TYR A 183 -2.26 -2.18 15.08
CA TYR A 183 -3.24 -1.10 15.07
C TYR A 183 -3.46 -0.54 13.65
N LEU A 184 -3.92 -1.41 12.75
CA LEU A 184 -3.97 -1.17 11.31
C LEU A 184 -5.20 -0.41 10.85
N ILE A 185 -6.40 -0.95 11.08
CA ILE A 185 -7.67 -0.35 10.68
C ILE A 185 -8.54 -0.22 11.91
N TYR A 186 -9.05 0.98 12.16
CA TYR A 186 -9.94 1.27 13.28
C TYR A 186 -11.13 2.09 12.82
N CYS A 187 -12.32 1.48 12.85
CA CYS A 187 -13.57 2.11 12.45
C CYS A 187 -14.46 2.32 13.66
N GLN A 188 -14.80 3.57 13.93
CA GLN A 188 -15.89 3.96 14.83
C GLN A 188 -17.03 4.57 14.03
N TYR A 189 -18.20 4.75 14.65
CA TYR A 189 -19.35 5.37 13.99
C TYR A 189 -19.09 6.82 13.56
N ASP A 190 -18.18 7.51 14.24
CA ASP A 190 -17.88 8.93 14.06
C ASP A 190 -16.49 9.19 13.45
N SER A 191 -15.71 8.15 13.18
CA SER A 191 -14.34 8.31 12.70
C SER A 191 -13.80 7.04 12.03
N LEU A 192 -12.90 7.24 11.08
CA LEU A 192 -12.11 6.19 10.44
C LEU A 192 -10.64 6.49 10.70
N SER A 193 -9.88 5.49 11.15
CA SER A 193 -8.44 5.61 11.36
C SER A 193 -7.68 4.43 10.76
N LEU A 194 -6.51 4.75 10.22
CA LEU A 194 -5.61 3.84 9.54
C LEU A 194 -4.19 4.06 10.07
N GLY A 195 -3.67 3.04 10.76
CA GLY A 195 -2.36 3.07 11.40
C GLY A 195 -2.38 3.96 12.63
N SER A 196 -2.28 3.37 13.82
CA SER A 196 -2.28 4.13 15.06
C SER A 196 -1.09 3.74 15.93
N SER A 197 -0.42 4.72 16.53
CA SER A 197 0.62 4.46 17.52
C SER A 197 0.70 5.60 18.53
N GLU A 198 0.74 5.28 19.82
CA GLU A 198 0.91 6.27 20.90
C GLU A 198 -0.13 7.41 20.88
N GLY A 199 -1.32 7.16 20.33
CA GLY A 199 -2.39 8.16 20.20
C GLY A 199 -2.37 8.96 18.89
N HIS A 200 -1.33 8.82 18.09
CA HIS A 200 -1.22 9.41 16.75
C HIS A 200 -1.79 8.48 15.68
N ASN A 201 -2.31 9.06 14.61
CA ASN A 201 -2.88 8.30 13.49
C ASN A 201 -2.18 8.65 12.18
N GLY A 202 -1.74 7.61 11.45
CA GLY A 202 -1.17 7.75 10.12
C GLY A 202 -2.14 8.44 9.16
N LEU A 203 -3.41 8.03 9.22
CA LEU A 203 -4.53 8.73 8.59
C LEU A 203 -5.79 8.60 9.46
N TRP A 204 -6.49 9.70 9.69
CA TRP A 204 -7.76 9.75 10.40
C TRP A 204 -8.73 10.69 9.67
N LEU A 205 -9.99 10.30 9.55
CA LEU A 205 -11.07 11.10 8.94
C LEU A 205 -12.25 11.24 9.89
N ASP A 206 -12.90 12.41 9.90
CA ASP A 206 -14.09 12.68 10.69
C ASP A 206 -15.39 12.11 10.07
N ASN A 207 -16.48 12.13 10.84
CA ASN A 207 -17.78 11.58 10.45
C ASN A 207 -18.40 12.26 9.22
N ASN A 208 -18.08 13.52 8.99
CA ASN A 208 -18.58 14.30 7.87
C ASN A 208 -17.66 14.24 6.66
N LEU A 209 -16.48 13.58 6.76
CA LEU A 209 -15.47 13.54 5.69
C LEU A 209 -15.08 14.96 5.22
N MET A 210 -14.95 15.88 6.17
CA MET A 210 -14.59 17.28 5.95
C MET A 210 -13.21 17.60 6.52
N LYS A 211 -12.80 16.91 7.59
CA LYS A 211 -11.53 17.12 8.26
C LYS A 211 -10.79 15.80 8.44
N GLY A 212 -9.48 15.85 8.27
CA GLY A 212 -8.61 14.72 8.54
C GLY A 212 -7.40 15.10 9.38
N VAL A 213 -6.76 14.07 9.92
CA VAL A 213 -5.48 14.14 10.61
C VAL A 213 -4.51 13.13 10.00
N THR A 214 -3.26 13.51 9.84
CA THR A 214 -2.18 12.62 9.40
C THR A 214 -0.90 12.95 10.15
N GLU A 215 -0.42 11.98 10.91
CA GLU A 215 0.74 12.10 11.77
C GLU A 215 1.71 10.94 11.50
N PRO A 216 2.99 11.07 11.89
CA PRO A 216 3.88 9.93 11.88
C PRO A 216 3.35 8.83 12.82
N CYS A 217 3.29 7.59 12.35
CA CYS A 217 2.95 6.46 13.21
C CYS A 217 3.91 5.28 13.03
N LEU A 218 4.15 4.52 14.10
CA LEU A 218 5.01 3.35 14.10
C LEU A 218 4.44 2.20 13.26
N THR A 219 3.12 2.14 13.08
CA THR A 219 2.44 1.05 12.35
C THR A 219 2.88 0.99 10.90
N PHE A 220 3.02 2.14 10.24
CA PHE A 220 3.45 2.24 8.83
C PHE A 220 4.79 2.94 8.64
N GLY A 221 5.36 3.52 9.70
CA GLY A 221 6.58 4.33 9.61
C GLY A 221 6.41 5.51 8.65
N ASN A 222 5.18 6.03 8.53
CA ASN A 222 4.85 7.10 7.60
C ASN A 222 5.30 8.45 8.14
N GLU A 223 5.50 9.38 7.21
CA GLU A 223 5.47 10.82 7.51
C GLU A 223 4.04 11.34 7.31
N PRO A 224 3.72 12.59 7.68
CA PRO A 224 2.43 13.19 7.33
C PRO A 224 2.16 13.08 5.83
N LEU A 225 0.97 12.61 5.49
CA LEU A 225 0.58 12.32 4.11
C LEU A 225 0.19 13.60 3.36
N SER A 226 -0.41 14.56 4.05
CA SER A 226 -0.80 15.87 3.52
C SER A 226 0.35 16.88 3.68
N GLU A 227 0.48 17.78 2.71
CA GLU A 227 1.39 18.93 2.81
C GLU A 227 0.72 20.16 3.47
N GLU A 228 -0.59 20.13 3.71
CA GLU A 228 -1.31 21.16 4.48
C GLU A 228 -0.87 21.15 5.97
N GLY A 229 -0.41 20.00 6.45
CA GLY A 229 0.10 19.77 7.79
C GLY A 229 -0.53 18.54 8.44
N GLU A 230 -0.43 18.45 9.77
CA GLU A 230 -1.02 17.33 10.52
C GLU A 230 -2.55 17.33 10.45
N LYS A 231 -3.17 18.50 10.32
CA LYS A 231 -4.62 18.66 10.14
C LYS A 231 -4.86 19.21 8.75
N PHE A 232 -5.80 18.62 8.02
CA PHE A 232 -6.10 19.01 6.65
C PHE A 232 -7.61 19.03 6.39
N ASN A 233 -8.01 19.82 5.40
CA ASN A 233 -9.39 19.85 4.92
C ASN A 233 -9.55 18.83 3.80
N ILE A 234 -10.63 18.06 3.85
CA ILE A 234 -10.94 17.05 2.84
C ILE A 234 -11.79 17.70 1.74
N LEU A 235 -11.32 17.61 0.50
CA LEU A 235 -12.07 18.04 -0.69
C LEU A 235 -12.68 16.86 -1.45
N GLY A 236 -12.15 15.66 -1.29
CA GLY A 236 -12.65 14.47 -1.94
C GLY A 236 -12.23 13.20 -1.21
N VAL A 237 -13.12 12.21 -1.25
CA VAL A 237 -12.85 10.85 -0.78
C VAL A 237 -13.42 9.87 -1.78
N GLU A 238 -12.64 8.86 -2.15
CA GLU A 238 -13.10 7.71 -2.91
C GLU A 238 -12.70 6.42 -2.21
N LEU A 239 -13.54 5.40 -2.34
CA LEU A 239 -13.26 4.04 -1.89
C LEU A 239 -13.46 3.08 -3.05
N TRP A 240 -12.40 2.38 -3.41
CA TRP A 240 -12.35 1.44 -4.51
C TRP A 240 -12.22 0.01 -3.99
N MET A 241 -12.89 -0.93 -4.66
CA MET A 241 -12.72 -2.36 -4.49
C MET A 241 -11.90 -2.91 -5.65
N ILE A 242 -10.92 -3.77 -5.32
CA ILE A 242 -10.08 -4.55 -6.24
C ILE A 242 -10.53 -6.01 -6.23
#